data_AF-A0A1Y2BRV1-F1
#
_entry.id   AF-A0A1Y2BRV1-F1
#
_cell.length_a   1.000
_cell.length_b   1.000
_cell.length_c   1.000
_cell.angle_alpha   90.00
_cell.angle_beta   90.00
_cell.angle_gamma   90.00
#
_symmetry.space_group_name_H-M   'P 1'
#
loop_
_entity.id
_entity.type
_entity.pdbx_description
1 polymer ?
#
loop_
_entity_poly.entity_id
_entity_poly.type
_entity_poly.pdbx_seq_one_letter_code
_entity_poly.pdbx_strand_id
1 'polypeptide(L)'
;MPFCSIGSAIAGQDGYWVCTEFLQAPDCRNDIKTVDNFWSCKEFFTPKKDCVILSIGSRGEWGFEENMIQLTDGKCKIYTLDCTGSWTPPHPLITFKQWCLGNDEIIEGRRYKSWNNILSSLGLKHVDYLKMDIEGWEWVVLPHILQTATILPNMISFEIHMDWQQQGTLFAYKPVETENGKDHMRPVMNLFKLFYASGFRTASRKAWGHNCEVFTMVKPDRSINNGLGIGGSDTPIGKNVKPTMYALSTESAKAIVQEVQTKNWNQERKAEVLEFWDFAAQLPESYAARLTNKQIFNVFPISYECESTWFRAIGGDPKSPGSHWACVDNLRSAPTCNIVSLGATSNFQWETDLLALNDKCQIHTLDCDMDLISPHPNVKFHKICIGTKDEVIDGKKYQTWASALSNLRVKQIEYLVSSKRHLVLMF
;
A
#
# COMPACT_ATOMS: atom_id res chain seq x y z
N MET A 1 -6.25 23.84 -15.32
CA MET A 1 -5.09 22.93 -15.26
C MET A 1 -4.36 23.22 -13.96
N PRO A 2 -4.31 22.29 -12.99
CA PRO A 2 -3.72 22.62 -11.70
C PRO A 2 -2.19 22.60 -11.79
N PHE A 3 -1.57 23.60 -11.17
CA PHE A 3 -0.12 23.77 -11.07
C PHE A 3 0.48 22.77 -10.06
N CYS A 4 1.38 21.90 -10.52
CA CYS A 4 2.21 21.05 -9.65
C CYS A 4 3.13 21.89 -8.75
N SER A 5 3.49 21.37 -7.58
CA SER A 5 4.53 21.94 -6.72
C SER A 5 5.92 21.78 -7.36
N ILE A 6 6.81 22.74 -7.11
CA ILE A 6 8.22 22.68 -7.53
C ILE A 6 8.89 21.56 -6.73
N GLY A 7 9.22 20.44 -7.38
CA GLY A 7 9.84 19.26 -6.77
C GLY A 7 9.04 17.95 -6.91
N SER A 8 7.72 18.04 -7.19
CA SER A 8 6.81 16.88 -7.30
C SER A 8 6.27 16.68 -8.72
N ALA A 9 6.82 17.41 -9.68
CA ALA A 9 6.39 17.40 -11.08
C ALA A 9 7.45 16.71 -11.94
N ILE A 10 7.05 15.68 -12.68
CA ILE A 10 7.89 15.10 -13.74
C ILE A 10 7.54 15.83 -15.04
N ALA A 11 8.53 16.47 -15.65
CA ALA A 11 8.36 17.21 -16.89
C ALA A 11 8.25 16.25 -18.09
N GLY A 12 7.13 16.28 -18.81
CA GLY A 12 6.96 15.63 -20.10
C GLY A 12 7.43 16.49 -21.28
N GLN A 13 7.83 15.86 -22.39
CA GLN A 13 8.32 16.54 -23.60
C GLN A 13 7.33 17.54 -24.23
N ASP A 14 6.03 17.40 -23.97
CA ASP A 14 4.97 18.23 -24.57
C ASP A 14 4.38 19.28 -23.60
N GLY A 15 5.07 19.60 -22.50
CA GLY A 15 4.60 20.61 -21.53
C GLY A 15 3.51 20.13 -20.57
N TYR A 16 3.22 18.82 -20.56
CA TYR A 16 2.39 18.19 -19.52
C TYR A 16 3.23 17.96 -18.26
N TRP A 17 2.70 18.41 -17.13
CA TRP A 17 3.26 18.18 -15.80
C TRP A 17 2.41 17.12 -15.11
N VAL A 18 3.02 16.02 -14.68
CA VAL A 18 2.33 15.04 -13.83
C VAL A 18 2.72 15.25 -12.39
N CYS A 19 1.73 15.54 -11.54
CA CYS A 19 1.95 15.76 -10.12
C CYS A 19 1.92 14.42 -9.38
N THR A 20 3.02 14.07 -8.70
CA THR A 20 3.18 12.81 -7.95
C THR A 20 2.49 12.81 -6.58
N GLU A 21 1.91 13.94 -6.15
CA GLU A 21 1.22 14.10 -4.85
C GLU A 21 -0.19 13.47 -4.82
N PHE A 22 -0.73 13.04 -5.96
CA PHE A 22 -2.10 12.50 -6.07
C PHE A 22 -2.25 11.02 -5.72
N LEU A 23 -1.19 10.36 -5.21
CA LEU A 23 -1.13 8.91 -5.08
C LEU A 23 -0.84 8.45 -3.64
N GLN A 24 -1.20 9.26 -2.64
CA GLN A 24 -1.24 8.79 -1.24
C GLN A 24 -2.45 7.89 -1.02
N ALA A 25 -2.18 6.81 -0.32
CA ALA A 25 -3.02 5.64 -0.22
C ALA A 25 -3.53 5.43 1.20
N PRO A 26 -4.69 4.77 1.40
CA PRO A 26 -5.00 4.16 2.69
C PRO A 26 -4.08 2.94 2.91
N ASP A 27 -3.34 2.94 4.01
CA ASP A 27 -2.74 1.73 4.60
C ASP A 27 -3.85 0.70 4.88
N CYS A 28 -3.52 -0.59 4.89
CA CYS A 28 -4.52 -1.62 5.16
C CYS A 28 -5.23 -1.33 6.50
N ARG A 29 -6.58 -1.29 6.50
CA ARG A 29 -7.37 -0.73 7.62
C ARG A 29 -7.07 -1.48 8.93
N ASN A 30 -6.73 -2.77 8.81
CA ASN A 30 -6.29 -3.62 9.91
C ASN A 30 -4.92 -4.26 9.64
N ASP A 31 -3.92 -3.43 9.44
CA ASP A 31 -2.54 -3.87 9.29
C ASP A 31 -2.02 -4.53 10.57
N ILE A 32 -1.41 -5.71 10.43
CA ILE A 32 -0.64 -6.33 11.49
C ILE A 32 0.83 -6.29 11.09
N LYS A 33 1.57 -5.42 11.78
CA LYS A 33 3.03 -5.37 11.68
C LYS A 33 3.58 -6.68 12.24
N THR A 34 4.27 -7.45 11.42
CA THR A 34 5.10 -8.55 11.92
C THR A 34 6.48 -8.02 12.30
N VAL A 35 7.26 -8.84 13.01
CA VAL A 35 8.71 -8.63 13.14
C VAL A 35 9.33 -8.64 11.73
N ASP A 36 10.41 -7.87 11.57
CA ASP A 36 11.15 -7.63 10.32
C ASP A 36 10.46 -6.71 9.29
N ASN A 37 9.50 -5.88 9.74
CA ASN A 37 8.85 -4.84 8.92
C ASN A 37 8.03 -5.32 7.72
N PHE A 38 7.80 -6.62 7.61
CA PHE A 38 6.76 -7.17 6.76
C PHE A 38 5.38 -6.86 7.36
N TRP A 39 4.41 -6.60 6.48
CA TRP A 39 3.05 -6.29 6.88
C TRP A 39 2.10 -7.32 6.29
N SER A 40 1.08 -7.66 7.05
CA SER A 40 -0.01 -8.50 6.59
C SER A 40 -1.31 -7.74 6.76
N CYS A 41 -2.01 -7.59 5.65
CA CYS A 41 -3.32 -6.94 5.61
C CYS A 41 -4.37 -7.96 6.01
N LYS A 42 -4.90 -7.87 7.23
CA LYS A 42 -5.85 -8.86 7.78
C LYS A 42 -7.10 -9.03 6.92
N GLU A 43 -7.54 -7.97 6.25
CA GLU A 43 -8.67 -7.98 5.31
C GLU A 43 -8.44 -8.91 4.12
N PHE A 44 -7.21 -9.02 3.64
CA PHE A 44 -6.86 -9.86 2.48
C PHE A 44 -6.27 -11.21 2.89
N PHE A 45 -5.83 -11.33 4.14
CA PHE A 45 -5.28 -12.55 4.70
C PHE A 45 -6.17 -13.08 5.82
N THR A 46 -7.19 -13.86 5.42
CA THR A 46 -8.03 -14.62 6.35
C THR A 46 -7.59 -16.09 6.32
N PRO A 47 -6.84 -16.56 7.33
CA PRO A 47 -6.25 -17.91 7.32
C PRO A 47 -7.35 -18.97 7.31
N LYS A 48 -7.35 -19.79 6.25
CA LYS A 48 -8.23 -20.95 6.13
C LYS A 48 -7.62 -22.17 6.80
N LYS A 49 -8.43 -23.21 7.01
CA LYS A 49 -7.92 -24.53 7.36
C LYS A 49 -6.98 -25.00 6.25
N ASP A 50 -5.82 -25.53 6.63
CA ASP A 50 -4.73 -25.93 5.72
C ASP A 50 -4.00 -24.77 5.01
N CYS A 51 -4.05 -23.56 5.58
CA CYS A 51 -3.31 -22.40 5.10
C CYS A 51 -1.80 -22.69 4.95
N VAL A 52 -1.18 -22.12 3.92
CA VAL A 52 0.24 -22.30 3.61
C VAL A 52 0.94 -20.94 3.50
N ILE A 53 2.01 -20.79 4.28
CA ILE A 53 2.92 -19.64 4.23
C ILE A 53 4.28 -20.13 3.74
N LEU A 54 4.83 -19.47 2.72
CA LEU A 54 6.21 -19.62 2.30
C LEU A 54 6.99 -18.38 2.73
N SER A 55 8.10 -18.57 3.44
CA SER A 55 9.03 -17.52 3.83
C SER A 55 10.38 -17.81 3.20
N ILE A 56 10.92 -16.91 2.40
CA ILE A 56 12.17 -17.11 1.67
C ILE A 56 13.20 -16.07 2.10
N GLY A 57 14.40 -16.54 2.43
CA GLY A 57 15.51 -15.75 2.95
C GLY A 57 15.23 -15.29 4.37
N SER A 58 15.34 -16.24 5.31
CA SER A 58 15.14 -15.97 6.74
C SER A 58 16.45 -15.67 7.45
N ARG A 59 17.59 -16.12 6.92
CA ARG A 59 18.92 -15.99 7.54
C ARG A 59 19.00 -16.54 8.98
N GLY A 60 18.09 -17.45 9.34
CA GLY A 60 17.96 -17.96 10.70
C GLY A 60 17.23 -17.02 11.68
N GLU A 61 16.64 -15.94 11.18
CA GLU A 61 15.74 -15.05 11.89
C GLU A 61 14.31 -15.58 11.71
N TRP A 62 13.59 -15.76 12.82
CA TRP A 62 12.29 -16.44 12.84
C TRP A 62 11.13 -15.52 13.25
N GLY A 63 11.42 -14.23 13.42
CA GLY A 63 10.46 -13.26 13.94
C GLY A 63 9.21 -13.19 13.08
N PHE A 64 9.37 -13.15 11.75
CA PHE A 64 8.25 -13.21 10.83
C PHE A 64 7.39 -14.49 11.04
N GLU A 65 8.00 -15.67 11.01
CA GLU A 65 7.27 -16.94 11.10
C GLU A 65 6.54 -17.13 12.43
N GLU A 66 7.17 -16.77 13.55
CA GLU A 66 6.55 -16.86 14.88
C GLU A 66 5.34 -15.93 14.98
N ASN A 67 5.42 -14.72 14.43
CA ASN A 67 4.26 -13.82 14.37
C ASN A 67 3.17 -14.34 13.46
N MET A 68 3.52 -14.98 12.35
CA MET A 68 2.51 -15.57 11.47
C MET A 68 1.79 -16.74 12.14
N ILE A 69 2.45 -17.52 13.01
CA ILE A 69 1.78 -18.53 13.83
C ILE A 69 0.75 -17.86 14.75
N GLN A 70 1.13 -16.81 15.46
CA GLN A 70 0.23 -16.08 16.36
C GLN A 70 -0.94 -15.44 15.60
N LEU A 71 -0.64 -14.73 14.51
CA LEU A 71 -1.62 -14.07 13.65
C LEU A 71 -2.65 -15.05 13.09
N THR A 72 -2.20 -16.26 12.77
CA THR A 72 -3.04 -17.28 12.14
C THR A 72 -3.67 -18.22 13.14
N ASP A 73 -3.45 -18.01 14.45
CA ASP A 73 -3.91 -18.91 15.51
C ASP A 73 -3.47 -20.36 15.25
N GLY A 74 -2.24 -20.53 14.77
CA GLY A 74 -1.64 -21.83 14.40
C GLY A 74 -2.28 -22.55 13.22
N LYS A 75 -3.17 -21.90 12.45
CA LYS A 75 -3.88 -22.54 11.33
C LYS A 75 -3.02 -22.79 10.10
N CYS A 76 -1.93 -22.03 9.94
CA CYS A 76 -1.06 -22.13 8.77
C CYS A 76 0.14 -23.06 9.03
N LYS A 77 0.47 -23.86 8.02
CA LYS A 77 1.79 -24.50 7.91
C LYS A 77 2.75 -23.49 7.29
N ILE A 78 3.94 -23.37 7.88
CA ILE A 78 4.96 -22.45 7.42
C ILE A 78 6.13 -23.24 6.88
N TYR A 79 6.55 -22.94 5.65
CA TYR A 79 7.82 -23.44 5.11
C TYR A 79 8.78 -22.29 4.95
N THR A 80 9.93 -22.39 5.61
CA THR A 80 11.00 -21.41 5.51
C THR A 80 12.11 -21.96 4.63
N LEU A 81 12.46 -21.22 3.58
CA LEU A 81 13.43 -21.61 2.57
C LEU A 81 14.62 -20.66 2.61
N ASP A 82 15.79 -21.17 2.95
CA ASP A 82 17.03 -20.39 2.89
C ASP A 82 18.22 -21.33 2.71
N CYS A 83 19.08 -21.06 1.74
CA CYS A 83 20.22 -21.91 1.41
C CYS A 83 21.56 -21.44 1.96
N THR A 84 21.59 -20.33 2.69
CA THR A 84 22.82 -19.73 3.23
C THR A 84 23.28 -20.36 4.53
N GLY A 85 22.43 -21.17 5.17
CA GLY A 85 22.75 -21.87 6.40
C GLY A 85 21.83 -23.05 6.69
N SER A 86 22.04 -23.66 7.85
CA SER A 86 21.19 -24.73 8.37
C SER A 86 20.77 -24.34 9.77
N TRP A 87 19.47 -24.22 9.98
CA TRP A 87 18.90 -23.79 11.25
C TRP A 87 17.80 -24.73 11.70
N THR A 88 17.64 -24.83 13.01
CA THR A 88 16.55 -25.58 13.63
C THR A 88 15.36 -24.64 13.84
N PRO A 89 14.18 -24.95 13.27
CA PRO A 89 12.99 -24.12 13.49
C PRO A 89 12.62 -24.04 14.98
N PRO A 90 12.19 -22.87 15.50
CA PRO A 90 11.81 -22.71 16.90
C PRO A 90 10.44 -23.31 17.22
N HIS A 91 9.65 -23.67 16.20
CA HIS A 91 8.27 -24.14 16.37
C HIS A 91 7.94 -25.31 15.43
N PRO A 92 7.17 -26.33 15.86
CA PRO A 92 6.84 -27.50 15.06
C PRO A 92 5.98 -27.23 13.81
N LEU A 93 5.32 -26.07 13.74
CA LEU A 93 4.58 -25.62 12.54
C LEU A 93 5.48 -25.04 11.45
N ILE A 94 6.76 -24.81 11.75
CA ILE A 94 7.75 -24.28 10.80
C ILE A 94 8.58 -25.45 10.29
N THR A 95 8.56 -25.66 8.97
CA THR A 95 9.43 -26.61 8.29
C THR A 95 10.51 -25.85 7.54
N PHE A 96 11.76 -25.98 7.99
CA PHE A 96 12.90 -25.41 7.30
C PHE A 96 13.36 -26.30 6.13
N LYS A 97 13.71 -25.69 5.00
CA LYS A 97 14.39 -26.33 3.88
C LYS A 97 15.58 -25.50 3.44
N GLN A 98 16.74 -26.15 3.32
CA GLN A 98 17.96 -25.52 2.84
C GLN A 98 17.97 -25.38 1.31
N TRP A 99 17.01 -24.63 0.75
CA TRP A 99 16.82 -24.44 -0.69
C TRP A 99 16.86 -22.95 -1.04
N CYS A 100 17.51 -22.61 -2.15
CA CYS A 100 17.37 -21.31 -2.78
C CYS A 100 16.26 -21.38 -3.83
N LEU A 101 15.68 -20.23 -4.18
CA LEU A 101 14.84 -20.10 -5.36
C LEU A 101 15.72 -19.87 -6.60
N GLY A 102 15.52 -20.62 -7.68
CA GLY A 102 16.34 -20.55 -8.90
C GLY A 102 15.95 -21.57 -9.97
N ASN A 103 16.87 -22.00 -10.84
CA ASN A 103 16.58 -22.81 -12.04
C ASN A 103 16.83 -24.32 -11.86
N ASP A 104 16.46 -24.90 -10.71
CA ASP A 104 16.54 -26.35 -10.45
C ASP A 104 17.94 -26.97 -10.63
N GLU A 105 18.92 -26.38 -9.96
CA GLU A 105 20.32 -26.73 -10.09
C GLU A 105 21.04 -26.78 -8.74
N ILE A 106 22.27 -27.30 -8.73
CA ILE A 106 23.15 -27.24 -7.57
C ILE A 106 24.35 -26.38 -7.95
N ILE A 107 24.48 -25.21 -7.32
CA ILE A 107 25.59 -24.27 -7.52
C ILE A 107 26.36 -24.19 -6.20
N GLU A 108 27.65 -24.52 -6.23
CA GLU A 108 28.53 -24.45 -5.05
C GLU A 108 27.97 -25.20 -3.82
N GLY A 109 27.35 -26.37 -4.08
CA GLY A 109 26.73 -27.20 -3.04
C GLY A 109 25.37 -26.69 -2.53
N ARG A 110 24.92 -25.51 -2.95
CA ARG A 110 23.58 -24.99 -2.64
C ARG A 110 22.56 -25.49 -3.64
N ARG A 111 21.41 -25.92 -3.14
CA ARG A 111 20.32 -26.44 -3.98
C ARG A 111 19.36 -25.32 -4.35
N TYR A 112 19.33 -24.95 -5.62
CA TYR A 112 18.35 -24.05 -6.20
C TYR A 112 17.17 -24.85 -6.72
N LYS A 113 15.95 -24.38 -6.49
CA LYS A 113 14.72 -24.98 -7.03
C LYS A 113 13.86 -23.92 -7.67
N SER A 114 13.23 -24.24 -8.78
CA SER A 114 12.20 -23.39 -9.36
C SER A 114 10.99 -23.36 -8.46
N TRP A 115 10.18 -22.31 -8.61
CA TRP A 115 8.94 -22.15 -7.88
C TRP A 115 8.03 -23.38 -8.01
N ASN A 116 7.81 -23.85 -9.24
CA ASN A 116 6.98 -25.02 -9.51
C ASN A 116 7.53 -26.29 -8.84
N ASN A 117 8.85 -26.48 -8.85
CA ASN A 117 9.46 -27.63 -8.19
C ASN A 117 9.45 -27.52 -6.67
N ILE A 118 9.51 -26.32 -6.09
CA ILE A 118 9.29 -26.11 -4.64
C ILE A 118 7.88 -26.57 -4.29
N LEU A 119 6.85 -26.08 -5.00
CA LEU A 119 5.46 -26.45 -4.75
C LEU A 119 5.25 -27.96 -4.87
N SER A 120 5.73 -28.58 -5.96
CA SER A 120 5.63 -30.02 -6.17
C SER A 120 6.38 -30.84 -5.11
N SER A 121 7.58 -30.40 -4.70
CA SER A 121 8.39 -31.11 -3.69
C SER A 121 7.77 -31.06 -2.30
N LEU A 122 7.02 -29.99 -2.02
CA LEU A 122 6.30 -29.80 -0.75
C LEU A 122 4.85 -30.32 -0.81
N GLY A 123 4.38 -30.79 -1.98
CA GLY A 123 3.01 -31.25 -2.19
C GLY A 123 1.96 -30.13 -2.09
N LEU A 124 2.35 -28.88 -2.37
CA LEU A 124 1.50 -27.71 -2.22
C LEU A 124 0.61 -27.50 -3.45
N LYS A 125 -0.67 -27.28 -3.19
CA LYS A 125 -1.69 -26.96 -4.22
C LYS A 125 -2.11 -25.49 -4.22
N HIS A 126 -1.67 -24.74 -3.21
CA HIS A 126 -1.90 -23.31 -3.05
C HIS A 126 -0.82 -22.73 -2.14
N VAL A 127 -0.67 -21.41 -2.17
CA VAL A 127 0.15 -20.63 -1.24
C VAL A 127 -0.66 -19.40 -0.86
N ASP A 128 -0.94 -19.21 0.42
CA ASP A 128 -1.74 -18.06 0.87
C ASP A 128 -0.89 -16.82 1.04
N TYR A 129 0.33 -16.98 1.55
CA TYR A 129 1.27 -15.90 1.80
C TYR A 129 2.69 -16.30 1.34
N LEU A 130 3.33 -15.44 0.57
CA LEU A 130 4.77 -15.51 0.28
C LEU A 130 5.49 -14.30 0.89
N LYS A 131 6.41 -14.50 1.82
CA LYS A 131 7.42 -13.51 2.25
C LYS A 131 8.70 -13.72 1.46
N MET A 132 9.29 -12.64 0.95
CA MET A 132 10.55 -12.70 0.20
C MET A 132 11.49 -11.56 0.62
N ASP A 133 12.66 -11.95 1.09
CA ASP A 133 13.77 -11.06 1.39
C ASP A 133 15.04 -11.85 1.06
N ILE A 134 15.59 -11.65 -0.13
CA ILE A 134 16.64 -12.50 -0.68
C ILE A 134 17.78 -11.67 -1.27
N GLU A 135 18.02 -10.49 -0.69
CA GLU A 135 19.25 -9.71 -0.88
C GLU A 135 19.55 -9.47 -2.38
N GLY A 136 18.59 -8.87 -3.08
CA GLY A 136 18.71 -8.47 -4.49
C GLY A 136 18.39 -9.55 -5.53
N TRP A 137 18.15 -10.80 -5.10
CA TRP A 137 17.66 -11.85 -6.00
C TRP A 137 16.19 -11.68 -6.41
N GLU A 138 15.45 -10.75 -5.78
CA GLU A 138 14.04 -10.48 -6.09
C GLU A 138 13.85 -10.13 -7.57
N TRP A 139 14.80 -9.37 -8.13
CA TRP A 139 14.83 -8.97 -9.54
C TRP A 139 14.97 -10.11 -10.54
N VAL A 140 15.52 -11.25 -10.08
CA VAL A 140 15.67 -12.45 -10.89
C VAL A 140 14.43 -13.33 -10.76
N VAL A 141 13.96 -13.53 -9.52
CA VAL A 141 12.97 -14.57 -9.24
C VAL A 141 11.53 -14.08 -9.34
N LEU A 142 11.21 -12.83 -8.99
CA LEU A 142 9.83 -12.33 -9.04
C LEU A 142 9.28 -12.31 -10.47
N PRO A 143 10.02 -11.81 -11.48
CA PRO A 143 9.55 -11.90 -12.86
C PRO A 143 9.30 -13.35 -13.29
N HIS A 144 10.20 -14.25 -12.92
CA HIS A 144 10.07 -15.66 -13.26
C HIS A 144 8.83 -16.28 -12.60
N ILE A 145 8.63 -16.09 -11.29
CA ILE A 145 7.41 -16.56 -10.59
C ILE A 145 6.16 -16.03 -11.28
N LEU A 146 6.08 -14.72 -11.51
CA LEU A 146 4.89 -14.08 -12.07
C LEU A 146 4.58 -14.56 -13.50
N GLN A 147 5.59 -14.97 -14.27
CA GLN A 147 5.43 -15.42 -15.66
C GLN A 147 5.22 -16.92 -15.81
N THR A 148 5.84 -17.74 -14.96
CA THR A 148 5.95 -19.20 -15.19
C THR A 148 5.29 -20.04 -14.11
N ALA A 149 4.88 -19.45 -12.99
CA ALA A 149 4.25 -20.20 -11.91
C ALA A 149 2.90 -20.79 -12.34
N THR A 150 2.75 -22.08 -12.12
CA THR A 150 1.45 -22.79 -12.28
C THR A 150 0.45 -22.36 -11.23
N ILE A 151 0.93 -22.05 -10.02
CA ILE A 151 0.16 -21.58 -8.88
C ILE A 151 0.88 -20.37 -8.31
N LEU A 152 0.22 -19.23 -8.32
CA LEU A 152 0.72 -18.00 -7.73
C LEU A 152 0.17 -17.84 -6.30
N PRO A 153 0.93 -17.24 -5.37
CA PRO A 153 0.42 -16.90 -4.05
C PRO A 153 -0.81 -15.99 -4.10
N ASN A 154 -1.65 -16.05 -3.08
CA ASN A 154 -2.76 -15.09 -2.90
C ASN A 154 -2.22 -13.72 -2.47
N MET A 155 -1.17 -13.70 -1.65
CA MET A 155 -0.46 -12.50 -1.24
C MET A 155 1.05 -12.70 -1.28
N ILE A 156 1.77 -11.67 -1.72
CA ILE A 156 3.23 -11.64 -1.78
C ILE A 156 3.70 -10.38 -1.07
N SER A 157 4.48 -10.52 0.00
CA SER A 157 5.19 -9.42 0.63
C SER A 157 6.68 -9.58 0.38
N PHE A 158 7.33 -8.55 -0.17
CA PHE A 158 8.72 -8.63 -0.57
C PHE A 158 9.49 -7.34 -0.28
N GLU A 159 10.74 -7.48 0.11
CA GLU A 159 11.70 -6.37 0.19
C GLU A 159 12.45 -6.26 -1.13
N ILE A 160 12.33 -5.13 -1.82
CA ILE A 160 13.06 -4.88 -3.06
C ILE A 160 14.33 -4.07 -2.79
N HIS A 161 15.47 -4.70 -3.02
CA HIS A 161 16.79 -4.10 -2.89
C HIS A 161 17.15 -3.34 -4.17
N MET A 162 17.24 -2.01 -4.12
CA MET A 162 17.42 -1.17 -5.32
C MET A 162 18.87 -1.08 -5.79
N ASP A 163 19.82 -0.99 -4.86
CA ASP A 163 21.22 -0.65 -5.17
C ASP A 163 22.06 -1.84 -5.65
N TRP A 164 21.58 -3.04 -5.38
CA TRP A 164 22.23 -4.29 -5.71
C TRP A 164 21.25 -5.12 -6.52
N GLN A 165 21.72 -5.64 -7.65
CA GLN A 165 21.01 -6.66 -8.42
C GLN A 165 21.95 -7.81 -8.73
N GLN A 166 21.44 -9.02 -8.64
CA GLN A 166 22.24 -10.22 -8.80
C GLN A 166 22.47 -10.57 -10.27
N GLN A 167 23.52 -11.37 -10.51
CA GLN A 167 23.77 -11.95 -11.81
C GLN A 167 22.55 -12.79 -12.26
N GLY A 168 22.14 -12.62 -13.51
CA GLY A 168 20.93 -13.25 -14.05
C GLY A 168 19.72 -12.33 -14.11
N THR A 169 19.78 -11.13 -13.52
CA THR A 169 18.71 -10.12 -13.70
C THR A 169 18.57 -9.79 -15.18
N LEU A 170 17.35 -9.94 -15.72
CA LEU A 170 17.07 -9.69 -17.14
C LEU A 170 17.24 -8.19 -17.44
N PHE A 171 17.61 -7.86 -18.68
CA PHE A 171 17.87 -6.48 -19.10
C PHE A 171 16.69 -5.53 -18.78
N ALA A 172 15.45 -5.99 -18.98
CA ALA A 172 14.24 -5.19 -18.67
C ALA A 172 14.09 -4.82 -17.20
N TYR A 173 14.81 -5.48 -16.29
CA TYR A 173 14.79 -5.23 -14.85
C TYR A 173 16.13 -4.74 -14.33
N LYS A 174 17.09 -4.41 -15.20
CA LYS A 174 18.36 -3.80 -14.82
C LYS A 174 18.29 -2.28 -14.88
N PRO A 175 18.83 -1.56 -13.88
CA PRO A 175 18.96 -0.13 -14.01
C PRO A 175 19.92 0.19 -15.14
N VAL A 176 19.59 1.20 -15.92
CA VAL A 176 20.46 1.71 -16.99
C VAL A 176 21.34 2.80 -16.42
N GLU A 177 22.65 2.70 -16.63
CA GLU A 177 23.60 3.76 -16.26
C GLU A 177 23.43 4.95 -17.20
N THR A 178 23.31 6.14 -16.64
CA THR A 178 23.17 7.39 -17.39
C THR A 178 24.15 8.44 -16.85
N GLU A 179 24.32 9.55 -17.57
CA GLU A 179 25.10 10.70 -17.07
C GLU A 179 24.60 11.28 -15.74
N ASN A 180 23.33 11.02 -15.37
CA ASN A 180 22.70 11.53 -14.15
C ASN A 180 22.53 10.44 -13.07
N GLY A 181 23.16 9.26 -13.25
CA GLY A 181 23.04 8.12 -12.36
C GLY A 181 22.21 6.97 -12.95
N LYS A 182 21.84 6.00 -12.10
CA LYS A 182 21.10 4.80 -12.48
C LYS A 182 19.60 5.07 -12.64
N ASP A 183 19.02 4.68 -13.77
CA ASP A 183 17.57 4.64 -13.96
C ASP A 183 16.96 3.40 -13.29
N HIS A 184 16.52 3.58 -12.05
CA HIS A 184 15.78 2.54 -11.33
C HIS A 184 14.28 2.53 -11.65
N MET A 185 13.77 3.53 -12.37
CA MET A 185 12.34 3.69 -12.58
C MET A 185 11.80 2.59 -13.48
N ARG A 186 12.40 2.39 -14.65
CA ARG A 186 11.91 1.41 -15.62
C ARG A 186 11.92 -0.03 -15.09
N PRO A 187 12.97 -0.51 -14.40
CA PRO A 187 12.94 -1.82 -13.75
C PRO A 187 11.76 -2.03 -12.81
N VAL A 188 11.52 -1.08 -11.90
CA VAL A 188 10.40 -1.16 -10.94
C VAL A 188 9.07 -1.17 -11.69
N MET A 189 8.89 -0.25 -12.65
CA MET A 189 7.66 -0.18 -13.44
C MET A 189 7.38 -1.46 -14.21
N ASN A 190 8.39 -2.05 -14.84
CA ASN A 190 8.26 -3.31 -15.57
C ASN A 190 7.82 -4.45 -14.63
N LEU A 191 8.42 -4.52 -13.44
CA LEU A 191 8.04 -5.52 -12.43
C LEU A 191 6.59 -5.32 -11.94
N PHE A 192 6.19 -4.08 -11.67
CA PHE A 192 4.83 -3.79 -11.19
C PHE A 192 3.76 -3.97 -12.27
N LYS A 193 4.05 -3.64 -13.52
CA LYS A 193 3.20 -3.99 -14.67
C LYS A 193 2.95 -5.50 -14.70
N LEU A 194 3.98 -6.30 -14.44
CA LEU A 194 3.86 -7.76 -14.41
C LEU A 194 3.01 -8.26 -13.22
N PHE A 195 3.14 -7.68 -12.04
CA PHE A 195 2.23 -7.96 -10.92
C PHE A 195 0.76 -7.65 -11.29
N TYR A 196 0.51 -6.47 -11.86
CA TYR A 196 -0.84 -6.03 -12.25
C TYR A 196 -1.43 -6.90 -13.36
N ALA A 197 -0.62 -7.30 -14.34
CA ALA A 197 -0.98 -8.26 -15.37
C ALA A 197 -1.33 -9.64 -14.77
N SER A 198 -0.62 -10.04 -13.72
CA SER A 198 -0.84 -11.29 -12.96
C SER A 198 -2.02 -11.21 -11.97
N GLY A 199 -2.76 -10.10 -11.97
CA GLY A 199 -3.96 -9.90 -11.15
C GLY A 199 -3.71 -9.36 -9.74
N PHE A 200 -2.46 -9.04 -9.38
CA PHE A 200 -2.15 -8.45 -8.09
C PHE A 200 -2.43 -6.94 -8.06
N ARG A 201 -2.60 -6.39 -6.86
CA ARG A 201 -2.64 -4.97 -6.54
C ARG A 201 -1.71 -4.69 -5.36
N THR A 202 -1.15 -3.50 -5.34
CA THR A 202 -0.39 -3.02 -4.18
C THR A 202 -1.36 -2.77 -3.04
N ALA A 203 -1.16 -3.45 -1.92
CA ALA A 203 -1.93 -3.30 -0.69
C ALA A 203 -1.21 -2.40 0.30
N SER A 204 0.12 -2.57 0.45
CA SER A 204 0.94 -1.69 1.29
C SER A 204 2.31 -1.46 0.67
N ARG A 205 2.90 -0.33 1.04
CA ARG A 205 4.25 0.10 0.67
C ARG A 205 4.91 0.71 1.90
N LYS A 206 6.15 0.35 2.16
CA LYS A 206 6.93 0.96 3.24
C LYS A 206 8.38 1.16 2.84
N ALA A 207 8.85 2.39 3.02
CA ALA A 207 10.27 2.70 2.88
C ALA A 207 11.06 2.02 4.00
N TRP A 208 12.15 1.33 3.64
CA TRP A 208 13.04 0.66 4.57
C TRP A 208 14.50 0.96 4.25
N GLY A 209 15.17 1.67 5.17
CA GLY A 209 16.53 2.15 4.91
C GLY A 209 16.61 3.11 3.71
N HIS A 210 17.82 3.29 3.16
CA HIS A 210 18.06 4.21 2.06
C HIS A 210 17.73 3.62 0.68
N ASN A 211 17.78 2.29 0.55
CA ASN A 211 17.83 1.62 -0.75
C ASN A 211 16.91 0.41 -0.86
N CYS A 212 16.01 0.20 0.11
CA CYS A 212 15.06 -0.89 0.08
C CYS A 212 13.65 -0.37 0.30
N GLU A 213 12.68 -1.06 -0.29
CA GLU A 213 11.27 -0.86 0.03
C GLU A 213 10.56 -2.19 0.19
N VAL A 214 9.68 -2.27 1.18
CA VAL A 214 8.83 -3.43 1.38
C VAL A 214 7.48 -3.17 0.73
N PHE A 215 7.06 -4.09 -0.13
CA PHE A 215 5.76 -4.05 -0.79
C PHE A 215 4.96 -5.27 -0.41
N THR A 216 3.66 -5.08 -0.20
CA THR A 216 2.70 -6.18 -0.12
C THR A 216 1.75 -6.11 -1.29
N MET A 217 1.72 -7.17 -2.08
CA MET A 217 0.88 -7.34 -3.27
C MET A 217 -0.18 -8.40 -2.98
N VAL A 218 -1.46 -8.08 -3.21
CA VAL A 218 -2.59 -8.97 -2.97
C VAL A 218 -3.33 -9.28 -4.26
N LYS A 219 -3.86 -10.49 -4.40
CA LYS A 219 -4.90 -10.78 -5.39
C LYS A 219 -6.27 -10.51 -4.76
N PRO A 220 -7.03 -9.52 -5.25
CA PRO A 220 -8.40 -9.35 -4.79
C PRO A 220 -9.18 -10.63 -5.07
N ASP A 221 -9.84 -11.20 -4.06
CA ASP A 221 -10.65 -12.39 -4.23
C ASP A 221 -11.78 -12.08 -5.22
N ARG A 222 -11.84 -12.81 -6.35
CA ARG A 222 -12.89 -12.62 -7.36
C ARG A 222 -14.29 -12.86 -6.80
N SER A 223 -14.41 -13.63 -5.72
CA SER A 223 -15.71 -13.92 -5.10
C SER A 223 -16.37 -12.71 -4.43
N ILE A 224 -15.59 -11.68 -4.03
CA ILE A 224 -16.15 -10.44 -3.48
C ILE A 224 -16.88 -9.64 -4.57
N ASN A 225 -16.50 -9.77 -5.84
CA ASN A 225 -17.16 -9.09 -6.95
C ASN A 225 -18.46 -9.76 -7.41
N ASN A 226 -18.77 -10.99 -6.97
CA ASN A 226 -19.97 -11.71 -7.39
C ASN A 226 -21.25 -11.32 -6.61
N GLY A 227 -21.15 -10.37 -5.65
CA GLY A 227 -22.30 -9.79 -4.95
C GLY A 227 -22.98 -8.62 -5.69
N LEU A 228 -22.38 -8.11 -6.76
CA LEU A 228 -22.91 -7.03 -7.60
C LEU A 228 -23.11 -7.57 -9.02
N GLY A 229 -24.26 -8.19 -9.27
CA GLY A 229 -24.62 -8.69 -10.60
C GLY A 229 -24.69 -7.55 -11.62
N ILE A 230 -23.63 -7.35 -12.40
CA ILE A 230 -23.63 -6.42 -13.53
C ILE A 230 -23.04 -7.14 -14.74
N GLY A 231 -23.93 -7.66 -15.58
CA GLY A 231 -23.62 -8.02 -16.95
C GLY A 231 -23.74 -6.78 -17.83
N GLY A 232 -22.62 -6.29 -18.36
CA GLY A 232 -22.59 -5.21 -19.35
C GLY A 232 -22.29 -5.76 -20.74
N SER A 233 -23.18 -5.51 -21.70
CA SER A 233 -22.96 -5.77 -23.12
C SER A 233 -22.25 -4.57 -23.77
N ASP A 234 -21.17 -4.83 -24.48
CA ASP A 234 -20.42 -3.82 -25.23
C ASP A 234 -21.25 -3.24 -26.38
N THR A 235 -21.41 -1.91 -26.42
CA THR A 235 -21.82 -1.18 -27.64
C THR A 235 -20.80 -0.09 -27.97
N PRO A 236 -20.40 0.10 -29.24
CA PRO A 236 -19.35 1.05 -29.60
C PRO A 236 -19.89 2.48 -29.77
N ILE A 237 -19.21 3.47 -29.17
CA ILE A 237 -19.54 4.90 -29.32
C ILE A 237 -18.71 5.54 -30.45
N GLY A 238 -19.40 6.21 -31.37
CA GLY A 238 -18.86 6.96 -32.50
C GLY A 238 -18.43 8.41 -32.16
N LYS A 239 -17.59 8.97 -33.04
CA LYS A 239 -16.81 10.21 -32.87
C LYS A 239 -17.55 11.52 -33.23
N ASN A 240 -17.04 12.61 -32.65
CA ASN A 240 -17.13 14.04 -33.00
C ASN A 240 -18.36 14.86 -32.52
N VAL A 241 -18.23 15.53 -31.37
CA VAL A 241 -19.01 16.73 -31.02
C VAL A 241 -18.09 17.77 -30.37
N LYS A 242 -18.12 19.02 -30.86
CA LYS A 242 -17.47 20.18 -30.24
C LYS A 242 -18.33 20.69 -29.06
N PRO A 243 -17.74 21.06 -27.90
CA PRO A 243 -18.52 21.38 -26.72
C PRO A 243 -19.13 22.78 -26.83
N THR A 244 -20.45 22.85 -26.79
CA THR A 244 -21.22 24.06 -26.44
C THR A 244 -21.83 23.79 -25.07
N MET A 245 -21.55 24.63 -24.06
CA MET A 245 -22.11 24.46 -22.71
C MET A 245 -23.63 24.69 -22.74
N TYR A 246 -24.40 23.61 -22.72
CA TYR A 246 -25.83 23.63 -22.39
C TYR A 246 -26.01 23.22 -20.93
N ALA A 247 -26.97 23.83 -20.25
CA ALA A 247 -27.47 23.34 -18.97
C ALA A 247 -28.01 21.92 -19.18
N LEU A 248 -27.44 20.95 -18.46
CA LEU A 248 -27.89 19.56 -18.51
C LEU A 248 -29.34 19.48 -18.01
N SER A 249 -30.21 18.83 -18.78
CA SER A 249 -31.55 18.48 -18.29
C SER A 249 -31.45 17.52 -17.11
N THR A 250 -32.49 17.47 -16.28
CA THR A 250 -32.56 16.56 -15.13
C THR A 250 -32.38 15.09 -15.56
N GLU A 251 -32.85 14.72 -16.74
CA GLU A 251 -32.70 13.41 -17.36
C GLU A 251 -31.25 13.13 -17.77
N SER A 252 -30.55 14.09 -18.37
CA SER A 252 -29.12 13.95 -18.70
C SER A 252 -28.26 13.89 -17.44
N ALA A 253 -28.60 14.63 -16.40
CA ALA A 253 -27.91 14.54 -15.10
C ALA A 253 -28.11 13.16 -14.44
N LYS A 254 -29.33 12.60 -14.49
CA LYS A 254 -29.61 11.23 -14.02
C LYS A 254 -28.84 10.18 -14.82
N ALA A 255 -28.79 10.32 -16.15
CA ALA A 255 -28.03 9.42 -17.01
C ALA A 255 -26.52 9.46 -16.69
N ILE A 256 -25.95 10.65 -16.49
CA ILE A 256 -24.55 10.82 -16.09
C ILE A 256 -24.29 10.23 -14.70
N VAL A 257 -25.17 10.47 -13.72
CA VAL A 257 -25.05 9.88 -12.38
C VAL A 257 -25.12 8.36 -12.44
N GLN A 258 -26.03 7.82 -13.25
CA GLN A 258 -26.16 6.37 -13.41
C GLN A 258 -24.95 5.77 -14.14
N GLU A 259 -24.43 6.43 -15.17
CA GLU A 259 -23.17 6.05 -15.83
C GLU A 259 -22.00 6.04 -14.85
N VAL A 260 -21.83 7.11 -14.06
CA VAL A 260 -20.81 7.25 -13.01
C VAL A 260 -20.93 6.17 -11.94
N GLN A 261 -22.15 5.81 -11.53
CA GLN A 261 -22.41 4.74 -10.55
C GLN A 261 -22.16 3.34 -11.12
N THR A 262 -22.36 3.14 -12.42
CA THR A 262 -22.11 1.85 -13.08
C THR A 262 -20.65 1.65 -13.50
N LYS A 263 -19.84 2.72 -13.50
CA LYS A 263 -18.46 2.67 -13.94
C LYS A 263 -17.61 1.94 -12.88
N ASN A 264 -16.87 0.92 -13.31
CA ASN A 264 -15.93 0.22 -12.44
C ASN A 264 -14.67 1.10 -12.26
N TRP A 265 -14.72 2.03 -11.31
CA TRP A 265 -13.64 2.97 -11.02
C TRP A 265 -12.29 2.29 -10.74
N ASN A 266 -12.28 1.04 -10.26
CA ASN A 266 -11.05 0.27 -10.09
C ASN A 266 -10.41 -0.12 -11.43
N GLN A 267 -11.22 -0.40 -12.46
CA GLN A 267 -10.72 -0.67 -13.81
C GLN A 267 -10.21 0.60 -14.50
N GLU A 268 -10.94 1.71 -14.36
CA GLU A 268 -10.53 3.01 -14.93
C GLU A 268 -9.23 3.51 -14.30
N ARG A 269 -9.12 3.50 -12.97
CA ARG A 269 -7.86 3.86 -12.29
C ARG A 269 -6.72 2.94 -12.67
N LYS A 270 -6.98 1.63 -12.81
CA LYS A 270 -5.97 0.71 -13.33
C LYS A 270 -5.53 1.17 -14.72
N ALA A 271 -6.44 1.54 -15.60
CA ALA A 271 -6.11 2.01 -16.94
C ALA A 271 -5.29 3.31 -16.91
N GLU A 272 -5.71 4.32 -16.13
CA GLU A 272 -4.99 5.59 -15.96
C GLU A 272 -3.57 5.38 -15.40
N VAL A 273 -3.43 4.50 -14.41
CA VAL A 273 -2.13 4.17 -13.81
C VAL A 273 -1.23 3.46 -14.82
N LEU A 274 -1.78 2.52 -15.58
CA LEU A 274 -1.03 1.83 -16.63
C LEU A 274 -0.64 2.79 -17.76
N GLU A 275 -1.52 3.70 -18.17
CA GLU A 275 -1.24 4.73 -19.17
C GLU A 275 -0.14 5.69 -18.69
N PHE A 276 -0.24 6.17 -17.44
CA PHE A 276 0.83 6.96 -16.83
C PHE A 276 2.15 6.17 -16.78
N TRP A 277 2.09 4.87 -16.48
CA TRP A 277 3.28 4.03 -16.48
C TRP A 277 3.84 3.75 -17.88
N ASP A 278 3.02 3.75 -18.92
CA ASP A 278 3.48 3.66 -20.30
C ASP A 278 4.15 4.97 -20.72
N PHE A 279 3.59 6.11 -20.30
CA PHE A 279 4.20 7.42 -20.50
C PHE A 279 5.54 7.55 -19.76
N ALA A 280 5.58 7.25 -18.46
CA ALA A 280 6.80 7.39 -17.66
C ALA A 280 7.91 6.42 -18.13
N ALA A 281 7.56 5.23 -18.63
CA ALA A 281 8.53 4.32 -19.26
C ALA A 281 9.18 4.90 -20.54
N GLN A 282 8.50 5.82 -21.23
CA GLN A 282 9.02 6.49 -22.43
C GLN A 282 9.88 7.72 -22.12
N LEU A 283 10.02 8.13 -20.84
CA LEU A 283 10.89 9.24 -20.48
C LEU A 283 12.35 8.95 -20.89
N PRO A 284 13.10 9.95 -21.39
CA PRO A 284 14.50 9.78 -21.70
C PRO A 284 15.29 9.31 -20.46
N GLU A 285 16.28 8.45 -20.67
CA GLU A 285 17.13 7.86 -19.62
C GLU A 285 17.69 8.91 -18.66
N SER A 286 18.23 9.99 -19.21
CA SER A 286 18.81 11.09 -18.44
C SER A 286 17.82 11.80 -17.53
N TYR A 287 16.51 11.80 -17.84
CA TYR A 287 15.47 12.37 -16.99
C TYR A 287 15.03 11.38 -15.92
N ALA A 288 14.81 10.12 -16.29
CA ALA A 288 14.43 9.06 -15.36
C ALA A 288 15.46 8.90 -14.22
N ALA A 289 16.75 8.93 -14.56
CA ALA A 289 17.84 8.82 -13.59
C ALA A 289 17.94 9.97 -12.57
N ARG A 290 17.28 11.12 -12.81
CA ARG A 290 17.23 12.23 -11.83
C ARG A 290 16.21 11.99 -10.72
N LEU A 291 15.33 10.99 -10.90
CA LEU A 291 14.35 10.63 -9.88
C LEU A 291 15.04 9.79 -8.81
N THR A 292 14.95 10.25 -7.57
CA THR A 292 15.34 9.45 -6.40
C THR A 292 14.46 8.20 -6.29
N ASN A 293 14.96 7.14 -5.63
CA ASN A 293 14.16 5.94 -5.34
C ASN A 293 12.79 6.30 -4.75
N LYS A 294 12.76 7.22 -3.78
CA LYS A 294 11.52 7.71 -3.17
C LYS A 294 10.54 8.33 -4.18
N GLN A 295 11.04 9.11 -5.14
CA GLN A 295 10.20 9.74 -6.18
C GLN A 295 9.66 8.73 -7.18
N ILE A 296 10.47 7.73 -7.56
CA ILE A 296 10.03 6.63 -8.44
C ILE A 296 8.83 5.93 -7.82
N PHE A 297 8.91 5.59 -6.54
CA PHE A 297 7.86 4.82 -5.91
C PHE A 297 6.57 5.62 -5.64
N ASN A 298 6.62 6.96 -5.71
CA ASN A 298 5.42 7.78 -5.62
C ASN A 298 4.49 7.62 -6.83
N VAL A 299 4.93 6.94 -7.89
CA VAL A 299 4.10 6.70 -9.08
C VAL A 299 3.20 5.46 -9.00
N PHE A 300 3.24 4.72 -7.89
CA PHE A 300 2.42 3.52 -7.68
C PHE A 300 1.29 3.82 -6.68
N PRO A 301 0.07 4.17 -7.12
CA PRO A 301 -1.03 4.34 -6.19
C PRO A 301 -1.50 3.01 -5.61
N ILE A 302 -1.93 3.03 -4.36
CA ILE A 302 -2.79 1.98 -3.80
C ILE A 302 -4.22 2.28 -4.27
N SER A 303 -4.88 1.26 -4.80
CA SER A 303 -6.02 1.45 -5.72
C SER A 303 -7.36 1.00 -5.16
N TYR A 304 -7.59 1.07 -3.84
CA TYR A 304 -8.78 0.46 -3.25
C TYR A 304 -9.81 1.42 -2.63
N GLU A 305 -11.06 1.26 -3.08
CA GLU A 305 -12.37 1.63 -2.50
C GLU A 305 -12.79 3.10 -2.30
N CYS A 306 -11.94 4.10 -2.53
CA CYS A 306 -12.46 5.47 -2.49
C CYS A 306 -13.23 5.80 -3.78
N GLU A 307 -14.47 6.27 -3.76
CA GLU A 307 -15.06 6.91 -4.95
C GLU A 307 -14.35 8.26 -5.21
N SER A 308 -13.98 8.57 -6.46
CA SER A 308 -13.14 9.75 -6.80
C SER A 308 -13.76 11.09 -6.39
N THR A 309 -15.09 11.17 -6.31
CA THR A 309 -15.82 12.35 -5.83
C THR A 309 -15.65 12.62 -4.34
N TRP A 310 -15.16 11.64 -3.59
CA TRP A 310 -15.05 11.70 -2.13
C TRP A 310 -13.61 11.67 -1.63
N PHE A 311 -12.62 11.63 -2.54
CA PHE A 311 -11.22 11.86 -2.19
C PHE A 311 -10.91 13.35 -2.27
N ARG A 312 -10.69 14.00 -1.13
CA ARG A 312 -10.41 15.44 -1.09
C ARG A 312 -9.45 15.80 0.03
N ALA A 313 -8.74 16.91 -0.13
CA ALA A 313 -7.98 17.51 0.95
C ALA A 313 -8.93 18.09 2.02
N ILE A 314 -8.59 17.84 3.27
CA ILE A 314 -9.24 18.34 4.49
C ILE A 314 -8.20 19.15 5.25
N GLY A 315 -8.55 20.26 5.89
CA GLY A 315 -7.60 21.13 6.60
C GLY A 315 -7.10 22.32 5.79
N GLY A 316 -7.94 22.87 4.92
CA GLY A 316 -7.64 24.05 4.10
C GLY A 316 -7.16 23.74 2.68
N ASP A 317 -6.37 24.67 2.11
CA ASP A 317 -5.79 24.52 0.77
C ASP A 317 -4.99 23.19 0.69
N PRO A 318 -5.17 22.34 -0.35
CA PRO A 318 -4.41 21.11 -0.54
C PRO A 318 -2.88 21.26 -0.52
N LYS A 319 -2.38 22.49 -0.68
CA LYS A 319 -0.95 22.84 -0.62
C LYS A 319 -0.50 23.29 0.77
N SER A 320 -1.44 23.49 1.69
CA SER A 320 -1.15 23.84 3.08
C SER A 320 -0.56 22.63 3.81
N PRO A 321 0.49 22.80 4.63
CA PRO A 321 1.06 21.71 5.43
C PRO A 321 0.09 21.12 6.45
N GLY A 322 -0.99 21.84 6.78
CA GLY A 322 -2.08 21.34 7.64
C GLY A 322 -3.19 20.58 6.91
N SER A 323 -3.09 20.45 5.58
CA SER A 323 -4.08 19.72 4.79
C SER A 323 -3.69 18.26 4.60
N HIS A 324 -4.69 17.38 4.60
CA HIS A 324 -4.53 15.95 4.42
C HIS A 324 -5.62 15.41 3.47
N TRP A 325 -5.22 14.58 2.52
CA TRP A 325 -6.18 13.90 1.64
C TRP A 325 -6.84 12.74 2.37
N ALA A 326 -8.17 12.71 2.35
CA ALA A 326 -8.96 11.66 2.96
C ALA A 326 -10.11 11.27 2.02
N CYS A 327 -10.51 10.00 2.09
CA CYS A 327 -11.84 9.61 1.63
C CYS A 327 -12.85 10.06 2.68
N VAL A 328 -13.98 10.63 2.27
CA VAL A 328 -14.95 11.21 3.23
C VAL A 328 -16.38 10.71 3.03
N ASP A 329 -16.53 9.69 2.19
CA ASP A 329 -17.80 9.01 1.92
C ASP A 329 -18.38 8.41 3.21
N ASN A 330 -17.61 7.56 3.89
CA ASN A 330 -18.03 6.91 5.13
C ASN A 330 -18.24 7.91 6.26
N LEU A 331 -17.46 9.01 6.27
CA LEU A 331 -17.57 10.04 7.28
C LEU A 331 -18.92 10.75 7.19
N ARG A 332 -19.37 11.12 5.99
CA ARG A 332 -20.57 11.93 5.79
C ARG A 332 -21.85 11.17 6.16
N SER A 333 -21.90 9.87 5.87
CA SER A 333 -23.07 9.03 6.15
C SER A 333 -23.10 8.44 7.55
N ALA A 334 -21.99 8.52 8.31
CA ALA A 334 -21.93 7.96 9.65
C ALA A 334 -22.96 8.63 10.59
N PRO A 335 -23.83 7.87 11.28
CA PRO A 335 -24.80 8.45 12.21
C PRO A 335 -24.13 9.12 13.41
N THR A 336 -22.97 8.61 13.82
CA THR A 336 -22.01 9.16 14.78
C THR A 336 -20.62 8.68 14.37
N CYS A 337 -19.56 9.42 14.71
CA CYS A 337 -18.20 8.90 14.54
C CYS A 337 -17.25 9.47 15.60
N ASN A 338 -16.14 8.80 15.85
CA ASN A 338 -15.03 9.23 16.68
C ASN A 338 -13.77 9.34 15.81
N ILE A 339 -13.19 10.53 15.81
CA ILE A 339 -11.98 10.84 15.06
C ILE A 339 -10.88 11.12 16.08
N VAL A 340 -9.68 10.60 15.86
CA VAL A 340 -8.52 10.89 16.71
C VAL A 340 -7.48 11.67 15.91
N SER A 341 -7.18 12.90 16.31
CA SER A 341 -6.15 13.76 15.70
C SER A 341 -4.90 13.74 16.59
N LEU A 342 -3.73 13.47 16.02
CA LEU A 342 -2.44 13.40 16.72
C LEU A 342 -1.53 14.56 16.31
N GLY A 343 -0.98 15.23 17.31
CA GLY A 343 0.02 16.27 17.13
C GLY A 343 -0.56 17.60 16.65
N ALA A 344 -1.84 17.87 16.91
CA ALA A 344 -2.47 19.09 16.43
C ALA A 344 -1.66 20.31 16.85
N THR A 345 -1.53 21.25 15.90
CA THR A 345 -0.95 22.55 16.18
C THR A 345 -2.03 23.46 16.79
N SER A 346 -1.71 24.71 17.12
CA SER A 346 -2.74 25.71 17.46
C SER A 346 -3.72 26.03 16.32
N ASN A 347 -3.52 25.41 15.14
CA ASN A 347 -4.43 25.43 14.02
C ASN A 347 -5.30 24.17 13.97
N PHE A 348 -6.62 24.38 14.12
CA PHE A 348 -7.65 23.32 14.09
C PHE A 348 -8.48 23.31 12.80
N GLN A 349 -7.96 23.87 11.70
CA GLN A 349 -8.70 23.91 10.43
C GLN A 349 -9.08 22.51 9.96
N TRP A 350 -8.21 21.52 10.18
CA TRP A 350 -8.46 20.13 9.81
C TRP A 350 -9.65 19.53 10.56
N GLU A 351 -9.68 19.66 11.89
CA GLU A 351 -10.79 19.21 12.72
C GLU A 351 -12.09 19.96 12.37
N THR A 352 -11.99 21.25 12.06
CA THR A 352 -13.14 22.07 11.66
C THR A 352 -13.71 21.62 10.32
N ASP A 353 -12.87 21.32 9.33
CA ASP A 353 -13.28 20.85 8.01
C ASP A 353 -13.93 19.46 8.05
N LEU A 354 -13.51 18.59 8.98
CA LEU A 354 -14.18 17.32 9.22
C LEU A 354 -15.56 17.48 9.87
N LEU A 355 -15.69 18.40 10.82
CA LEU A 355 -17.00 18.67 11.43
C LEU A 355 -17.95 19.33 10.42
N ALA A 356 -17.44 20.09 9.46
CA ALA A 356 -18.23 20.59 8.34
C ALA A 356 -18.73 19.46 7.41
N LEU A 357 -18.07 18.30 7.41
CA LEU A 357 -18.51 17.10 6.68
C LEU A 357 -19.53 16.28 7.46
N ASN A 358 -19.33 16.13 8.76
CA ASN A 358 -20.27 15.47 9.66
C ASN A 358 -20.16 16.08 11.07
N ASP A 359 -21.12 16.93 11.41
CA ASP A 359 -21.18 17.64 12.69
C ASP A 359 -21.54 16.72 13.88
N LYS A 360 -21.95 15.48 13.62
CA LYS A 360 -22.25 14.46 14.63
C LYS A 360 -21.01 13.71 15.12
N CYS A 361 -19.87 13.92 14.48
CA CYS A 361 -18.62 13.30 14.88
C CYS A 361 -18.03 13.96 16.13
N GLN A 362 -17.37 13.16 16.97
CA GLN A 362 -16.54 13.61 18.08
C GLN A 362 -15.08 13.50 17.67
N ILE A 363 -14.33 14.59 17.80
CA ILE A 363 -12.91 14.62 17.47
C ILE A 363 -12.10 14.72 18.75
N HIS A 364 -11.16 13.80 18.93
CA HIS A 364 -10.25 13.72 20.06
C HIS A 364 -8.86 14.12 19.60
N THR A 365 -8.44 15.31 19.96
CA THR A 365 -7.14 15.86 19.58
C THR A 365 -6.13 15.60 20.70
N LEU A 366 -5.06 14.88 20.39
CA LEU A 366 -3.98 14.51 21.30
C LEU A 366 -2.71 15.28 20.94
N ASP A 367 -2.29 16.19 21.81
CA ASP A 367 -0.98 16.83 21.74
C ASP A 367 -0.49 17.11 23.16
N CYS A 368 0.79 16.88 23.44
CA CYS A 368 1.35 17.04 24.77
C CYS A 368 2.29 18.24 24.92
N ASP A 369 2.54 18.97 23.84
CA ASP A 369 3.42 20.12 23.81
C ASP A 369 2.66 21.43 24.08
N MET A 370 1.34 21.43 23.92
CA MET A 370 0.52 22.65 24.03
C MET A 370 -0.67 22.50 24.98
N ASP A 371 -1.12 23.64 25.49
CA ASP A 371 -2.39 23.80 26.19
C ASP A 371 -3.36 24.50 25.24
N LEU A 372 -4.16 23.72 24.52
CA LEU A 372 -5.08 24.26 23.53
C LEU A 372 -6.51 24.31 24.07
N ILE A 373 -7.20 25.40 23.75
CA ILE A 373 -8.65 25.52 23.95
C ILE A 373 -9.32 24.87 22.74
N SER A 374 -10.27 23.97 23.00
CA SER A 374 -11.00 23.31 21.93
C SER A 374 -11.82 24.32 21.12
N PRO A 375 -11.71 24.32 19.78
CA PRO A 375 -12.36 25.33 18.92
C PRO A 375 -13.87 25.10 18.76
N HIS A 376 -14.36 23.92 19.13
CA HIS A 376 -15.73 23.49 18.89
C HIS A 376 -16.17 22.48 19.97
N PRO A 377 -17.46 22.42 20.37
CA PRO A 377 -17.95 21.49 21.41
C PRO A 377 -17.69 20.01 21.13
N ASN A 378 -17.60 19.66 19.85
CA ASN A 378 -17.32 18.29 19.39
C ASN A 378 -15.83 18.02 19.17
N VAL A 379 -14.95 18.99 19.38
CA VAL A 379 -13.49 18.76 19.44
C VAL A 379 -13.10 18.74 20.92
N LYS A 380 -12.40 17.71 21.35
CA LYS A 380 -11.89 17.56 22.71
C LYS A 380 -10.39 17.45 22.66
N PHE A 381 -9.71 18.42 23.27
CA PHE A 381 -8.27 18.40 23.42
C PHE A 381 -7.84 17.55 24.63
N HIS A 382 -6.79 16.75 24.45
CA HIS A 382 -6.22 15.85 25.44
C HIS A 382 -4.71 16.06 25.49
N LYS A 383 -4.19 16.48 26.65
CA LYS A 383 -2.75 16.73 26.83
C LYS A 383 -1.96 15.42 27.04
N ILE A 384 -1.87 14.62 25.98
CA ILE A 384 -1.32 13.25 25.99
C ILE A 384 -0.46 13.03 24.74
N CYS A 385 0.75 12.48 24.93
CA CYS A 385 1.56 11.94 23.84
C CYS A 385 1.25 10.45 23.63
N ILE A 386 1.31 9.96 22.39
CA ILE A 386 1.32 8.51 22.14
C ILE A 386 2.76 7.99 22.21
N GLY A 387 2.98 6.95 23.02
CA GLY A 387 4.29 6.33 23.27
C GLY A 387 4.22 4.79 23.29
N THR A 388 5.37 4.14 23.45
CA THR A 388 5.48 2.67 23.49
C THR A 388 5.11 2.06 24.85
N LYS A 389 5.06 2.88 25.90
CA LYS A 389 4.60 2.52 27.24
C LYS A 389 3.93 3.72 27.90
N ASP A 390 3.15 3.46 28.94
CA ASP A 390 2.54 4.50 29.75
C ASP A 390 3.59 5.06 30.71
N GLU A 391 3.92 6.34 30.58
CA GLU A 391 4.93 6.99 31.41
C GLU A 391 4.80 8.52 31.43
N VAL A 392 5.51 9.18 32.33
CA VAL A 392 5.65 10.64 32.34
C VAL A 392 7.12 10.97 32.13
N ILE A 393 7.45 11.69 31.06
CA ILE A 393 8.81 12.14 30.74
C ILE A 393 8.76 13.67 30.64
N ASP A 394 9.60 14.37 31.41
CA ASP A 394 9.69 15.83 31.42
C ASP A 394 8.32 16.54 31.61
N GLY A 395 7.48 15.98 32.47
CA GLY A 395 6.13 16.50 32.75
C GLY A 395 5.10 16.23 31.66
N LYS A 396 5.47 15.58 30.55
CA LYS A 396 4.56 15.15 29.48
C LYS A 396 4.08 13.74 29.74
N LYS A 397 2.78 13.53 29.59
CA LYS A 397 2.14 12.23 29.79
C LYS A 397 2.15 11.43 28.48
N TYR A 398 2.92 10.36 28.43
CA TYR A 398 2.93 9.40 27.35
C TYR A 398 2.00 8.23 27.68
N GLN A 399 1.22 7.79 26.70
CA GLN A 399 0.35 6.62 26.81
C GLN A 399 0.53 5.72 25.60
N THR A 400 0.46 4.41 25.82
CA THR A 400 0.22 3.45 24.76
C THR A 400 -1.10 3.78 24.06
N TRP A 401 -1.21 3.37 22.80
CA TRP A 401 -2.44 3.55 22.03
C TRP A 401 -3.65 2.95 22.75
N ALA A 402 -3.52 1.73 23.30
CA ALA A 402 -4.58 1.07 24.05
C ALA A 402 -5.04 1.88 25.28
N SER A 403 -4.09 2.39 26.07
CA SER A 403 -4.40 3.23 27.24
C SER A 403 -5.06 4.55 26.85
N ALA A 404 -4.59 5.19 25.78
CA ALA A 404 -5.19 6.42 25.27
C ALA A 404 -6.65 6.18 24.89
N LEU A 405 -6.96 5.17 24.06
CA LEU A 405 -8.33 4.87 23.65
C LEU A 405 -9.26 4.54 24.82
N SER A 406 -8.76 3.77 25.79
CA SER A 406 -9.49 3.47 27.03
C SER A 406 -9.88 4.76 27.77
N ASN A 407 -8.95 5.72 27.90
CA ASN A 407 -9.21 6.99 28.56
C ASN A 407 -10.17 7.89 27.79
N LEU A 408 -10.10 7.87 26.46
CA LEU A 408 -11.01 8.62 25.60
C LEU A 408 -12.44 8.06 25.62
N ARG A 409 -12.62 6.83 26.14
CA ARG A 409 -13.89 6.05 26.11
C ARG A 409 -14.42 5.84 24.70
N VAL A 410 -13.52 5.77 23.72
CA VAL A 410 -13.84 5.56 22.32
C VAL A 410 -13.93 4.06 22.07
N LYS A 411 -15.12 3.56 21.70
CA LYS A 411 -15.36 2.13 21.43
C LYS A 411 -14.98 1.73 20.00
N GLN A 412 -15.04 2.68 19.09
CA GLN A 412 -14.75 2.53 17.68
C GLN A 412 -14.20 3.88 17.19
N ILE A 413 -13.10 3.83 16.47
CA ILE A 413 -12.53 4.98 15.77
C ILE A 413 -12.89 4.77 14.31
N GLU A 414 -13.18 5.84 13.60
CA GLU A 414 -13.46 5.81 12.17
C GLU A 414 -12.31 6.50 11.40
N TYR A 415 -11.62 7.45 12.04
CA TYR A 415 -10.48 8.18 11.46
C TYR A 415 -9.39 8.46 12.50
N LEU A 416 -8.12 8.33 12.10
CA LEU A 416 -6.94 8.70 12.87
C LEU A 416 -5.97 9.49 11.99
N VAL A 417 -5.59 10.70 12.40
CA VAL A 417 -4.70 11.55 11.60
C VAL A 417 -3.51 12.04 12.40
N SER A 418 -2.35 12.17 11.76
CA SER A 418 -1.15 12.77 12.35
C SER A 418 -0.63 13.95 11.53
N SER A 419 -0.68 15.13 12.14
CA SER A 419 -0.25 16.41 11.54
C SER A 419 1.26 16.47 11.25
N LYS A 420 2.09 15.79 12.07
CA LYS A 420 3.56 15.83 11.96
C LYS A 420 4.10 14.87 10.90
N ARG A 421 3.29 13.96 10.34
CA ARG A 421 3.76 12.93 9.38
C ARG A 421 2.83 12.65 8.20
N HIS A 422 1.84 13.51 7.91
CA HIS A 422 0.88 13.31 6.81
C HIS A 422 0.22 11.92 6.79
N LEU A 423 -0.08 11.36 7.96
CA LEU A 423 -0.70 10.04 8.06
C LEU A 423 -2.19 10.21 8.32
N VAL A 424 -3.04 9.66 7.45
CA VAL A 424 -4.49 9.52 7.67
C VAL A 424 -4.83 8.03 7.60
N LEU A 425 -5.29 7.49 8.71
CA LEU A 425 -5.78 6.12 8.87
C LEU A 425 -7.30 6.16 8.99
N MET A 426 -7.99 5.28 8.30
CA MET A 426 -9.45 5.14 8.33
C MET A 426 -9.78 3.72 8.78
N PHE A 427 -10.71 3.57 9.72
CA PHE A 427 -10.97 2.33 10.45
C PHE A 427 -12.36 1.76 10.14
#